data_AF-A0AAD6NZG5-F1
#
_entry.id   AF-A0AAD6NZG5-F1
#
_cell.length_a   1.000
_cell.length_b   1.000
_cell.length_c   1.000
_cell.angle_alpha   90.00
_cell.angle_beta   90.00
_cell.angle_gamma   90.00
#
_symmetry.space_group_name_H-M   'P 1'
#
loop_
_entity.id
_entity.type
_entity.pdbx_description
1 polymer ?
#
loop_
_entity_poly.entity_id
_entity_poly.type
_entity_poly.pdbx_seq_one_letter_code
_entity_poly.pdbx_strand_id
1 'polypeptide(L)'
;MKNYVPMEFCVLVEGQVFPKEHLMEEETKMLKKFSLANPKDRQKTICRMVQDGDGPCGGEIIRNFGVEVNKNMTALAGRVIGPPELKVGGPNGRVIKISVDKEKCQWNLVGKGVVEGKPVKRWAVLDFSSDDKNRLNPGRFIPKLIAQCRNLGIHMEKHLILSTY
;
A
#
# COMPACT_ATOMS: atom_id res chain seq x y z
N MET A 1 -24.72 42.88 -16.73
CA MET A 1 -23.42 43.28 -17.32
C MET A 1 -22.53 42.05 -17.32
N LYS A 2 -21.91 41.69 -18.44
CA LYS A 2 -20.98 40.54 -18.52
C LYS A 2 -19.56 41.08 -18.64
N ASN A 3 -18.67 40.64 -17.75
CA ASN A 3 -17.26 41.01 -17.80
C ASN A 3 -16.52 39.94 -18.60
N TYR A 4 -16.02 40.34 -19.77
CA TYR A 4 -15.19 39.51 -20.63
C TYR A 4 -13.75 40.00 -20.52
N VAL A 5 -12.84 39.11 -20.13
CA VAL A 5 -11.41 39.38 -20.07
C VAL A 5 -10.73 38.42 -21.04
N PRO A 6 -10.01 38.92 -22.06
CA PRO A 6 -9.22 38.07 -22.94
C PRO A 6 -8.15 37.29 -22.17
N MET A 7 -7.86 36.04 -22.57
CA MET A 7 -6.97 35.14 -21.83
C MET A 7 -5.55 35.68 -21.71
N GLU A 8 -5.09 36.50 -22.64
CA GLU A 8 -3.77 37.16 -22.61
C GLU A 8 -3.60 38.14 -21.44
N PHE A 9 -4.71 38.58 -20.82
CA PHE A 9 -4.69 39.41 -19.61
C PHE A 9 -4.95 38.61 -18.32
N CYS A 10 -5.14 37.29 -18.42
CA CYS A 10 -5.40 36.42 -17.28
C CYS A 10 -4.10 35.77 -16.79
N VAL A 11 -3.88 35.78 -15.48
CA VAL A 11 -2.79 35.06 -14.81
C VAL A 11 -3.37 34.05 -13.83
N LEU A 12 -2.75 32.87 -13.75
CA LEU A 12 -3.13 31.88 -12.74
C LEU A 12 -2.67 32.37 -11.36
N VAL A 13 -3.60 32.46 -10.42
CA VAL A 13 -3.31 32.86 -9.04
C VAL A 13 -2.67 31.69 -8.30
N GLU A 14 -1.59 31.97 -7.58
CA GLU A 14 -0.89 30.97 -6.78
C GLU A 14 -1.75 30.45 -5.61
N GLY A 15 -1.41 29.26 -5.10
CA GLY A 15 -2.06 28.67 -3.92
C GLY A 15 -3.41 27.99 -4.18
N GLN A 16 -3.87 27.94 -5.43
CA GLN A 16 -5.06 27.17 -5.80
C GLN A 16 -4.80 25.66 -5.70
N VAL A 17 -5.63 24.94 -4.96
CA VAL A 17 -5.50 23.50 -4.77
C VAL A 17 -6.20 22.76 -5.91
N PHE A 18 -5.46 21.88 -6.60
CA PHE A 18 -6.02 21.01 -7.63
C PHE A 18 -6.59 19.71 -7.01
N PRO A 19 -7.84 19.31 -7.35
CA PRO A 19 -8.44 18.06 -6.85
C PRO A 19 -7.66 16.83 -7.33
N LYS A 20 -7.21 15.99 -6.41
CA LYS A 20 -6.35 14.84 -6.72
C LYS A 20 -7.09 13.76 -7.52
N GLU A 21 -8.42 13.73 -7.43
CA GLU A 21 -9.32 12.81 -8.11
C GLU A 21 -9.34 13.04 -9.63
N HIS A 22 -8.95 14.24 -10.08
CA HIS A 22 -8.89 14.60 -11.48
C HIS A 22 -7.49 14.41 -12.09
N LEU A 23 -6.54 13.87 -11.33
CA LEU A 23 -5.21 13.58 -11.85
C LEU A 23 -5.25 12.36 -12.77
N MET A 24 -4.54 12.45 -13.89
CA MET A 24 -4.30 11.33 -14.78
C MET A 24 -3.39 10.30 -14.10
N GLU A 25 -3.31 9.09 -14.67
CA GLU A 25 -2.56 7.98 -14.07
C GLU A 25 -1.07 8.32 -13.86
N GLU A 26 -0.44 8.96 -14.85
CA GLU A 26 0.98 9.35 -14.78
C GLU A 26 1.22 10.44 -13.73
N GLU A 27 0.33 11.42 -13.63
CA GLU A 27 0.40 12.47 -12.60
C GLU A 27 0.19 11.87 -11.20
N THR A 28 -0.71 10.90 -11.08
CA THR A 28 -0.93 10.15 -9.83
C THR A 28 0.31 9.35 -9.44
N LYS A 29 0.96 8.65 -10.39
CA LYS A 29 2.23 7.93 -10.15
C LYS A 29 3.32 8.89 -9.70
N MET A 30 3.43 10.04 -10.36
CA MET A 30 4.39 11.09 -10.02
C MET A 30 4.14 11.64 -8.61
N LEU A 31 2.90 12.00 -8.27
CA LEU A 31 2.53 12.49 -6.95
C LEU A 31 2.84 11.46 -5.86
N LYS A 32 2.54 10.18 -6.10
CA LYS A 32 2.88 9.08 -5.18
C LYS A 32 4.38 9.00 -4.95
N LYS A 33 5.19 9.07 -6.01
CA LYS A 33 6.65 9.04 -5.91
C LYS A 33 7.19 10.19 -5.06
N PHE A 34 6.68 11.40 -5.25
CA PHE A 34 7.08 12.57 -4.45
C PHE A 34 6.62 12.47 -2.99
N SER A 35 5.47 11.86 -2.74
CA SER A 35 4.90 11.75 -1.39
C SER A 35 5.62 10.69 -0.54
N LEU A 36 6.24 9.69 -1.16
CA LEU A 36 6.96 8.60 -0.49
C LEU A 36 8.41 8.95 -0.19
N ALA A 37 8.63 10.05 0.53
CA ALA A 37 9.97 10.46 0.97
C ALA A 37 10.59 9.45 1.95
N ASN A 38 11.90 9.19 1.81
CA ASN A 38 12.64 8.37 2.77
C ASN A 38 12.56 8.99 4.18
N PRO A 39 12.43 8.20 5.26
CA PRO A 39 12.32 8.72 6.62
C PRO A 39 13.41 9.74 7.01
N LYS A 40 14.66 9.51 6.59
CA LYS A 40 15.78 10.43 6.89
C LYS A 40 15.62 11.78 6.18
N ASP A 41 15.16 11.76 4.93
CA ASP A 41 14.95 12.99 4.15
C ASP A 41 13.73 13.74 4.69
N ARG A 42 12.64 13.03 4.98
CA ARG A 42 11.46 13.59 5.63
C ARG A 42 11.81 14.26 6.96
N GLN A 43 12.63 13.61 7.79
CA GLN A 43 13.12 14.17 9.05
C GLN A 43 13.88 15.49 8.83
N LYS A 44 14.86 15.49 7.91
CA LYS A 44 15.64 16.69 7.57
C LYS A 44 14.75 17.83 7.07
N THR A 45 13.79 17.53 6.18
CA THR A 45 12.85 18.53 5.66
C THR A 45 12.03 19.14 6.79
N ILE A 46 11.47 18.33 7.69
CA ILE A 46 10.70 18.84 8.84
C ILE A 46 11.56 19.73 9.73
N CYS A 47 12.77 19.26 10.12
CA CYS A 47 13.68 20.06 10.94
C CYS A 47 14.03 21.40 10.27
N ARG A 48 14.32 21.39 8.96
CA ARG A 48 14.59 22.62 8.21
C ARG A 48 13.39 23.56 8.21
N MET A 49 12.20 23.06 7.91
CA MET A 49 10.97 23.88 7.85
C MET A 49 10.63 24.51 9.19
N VAL A 50 10.79 23.79 10.31
CA VAL A 50 10.53 24.32 11.66
C VAL A 50 11.57 25.37 12.09
N GLN A 51 12.80 25.24 11.58
CA GLN A 51 13.89 26.19 11.87
C GLN A 51 13.89 27.42 10.96
N ASP A 52 13.14 27.37 9.86
CA ASP A 52 13.07 28.47 8.90
C ASP A 52 12.44 29.73 9.51
N GLY A 53 12.89 30.89 9.03
CA GLY A 53 12.44 32.19 9.53
C GLY A 53 11.00 32.52 9.15
N ASP A 54 10.56 32.05 7.98
CA ASP A 54 9.17 32.08 7.49
C ASP A 54 8.40 30.80 7.84
N GLY A 55 9.03 29.89 8.59
CA GLY A 55 8.45 28.64 9.04
C GLY A 55 7.34 28.84 10.08
N PRO A 56 6.72 27.74 10.56
CA PRO A 56 5.61 27.78 11.51
C PRO A 56 5.97 28.39 12.87
N CYS A 57 7.27 28.51 13.17
CA CYS A 57 7.78 29.14 14.38
C CYS A 57 8.39 30.53 14.14
N GLY A 58 8.14 31.11 12.95
CA GLY A 58 8.50 32.48 12.60
C GLY A 58 7.55 33.52 13.18
N GLY A 59 8.01 34.76 13.25
CA GLY A 59 7.23 35.91 13.72
C GLY A 59 7.11 36.02 15.26
N GLU A 60 6.31 37.00 15.70
CA GLU A 60 6.19 37.35 17.13
C GLU A 60 4.88 36.90 17.78
N ILE A 61 3.92 36.40 17.00
CA ILE A 61 2.56 36.07 17.47
C ILE A 61 2.65 35.08 18.64
N ILE A 62 3.35 33.95 18.47
CA ILE A 62 3.44 32.90 19.48
C ILE A 62 4.11 33.42 20.77
N ARG A 63 5.13 34.28 20.62
CA ARG A 63 5.83 34.93 21.74
C ARG A 63 4.92 35.88 22.52
N ASN A 64 4.03 36.60 21.84
CA ASN A 64 3.07 37.51 22.48
C ASN A 64 2.06 36.77 23.37
N PHE A 65 1.83 35.48 23.12
CA PHE A 65 1.02 34.60 23.97
C PHE A 65 1.83 33.87 25.06
N GLY A 66 3.13 34.17 25.21
CA GLY A 66 3.98 33.52 26.21
C GLY A 66 4.28 32.05 25.92
N VAL A 67 4.14 31.62 24.67
CA VAL A 67 4.40 30.23 24.25
C VAL A 67 5.80 30.14 23.65
N GLU A 68 6.55 29.12 24.04
CA GLU A 68 7.86 28.79 23.48
C GLU A 68 7.81 27.44 22.76
N VAL A 69 8.50 27.35 21.61
CA VAL A 69 8.56 26.14 20.79
C VAL A 69 10.00 25.66 20.68
N ASN A 70 10.26 24.45 21.16
CA ASN A 70 11.52 23.78 20.86
C ASN A 70 11.52 23.34 19.40
N LYS A 71 12.47 23.86 18.62
CA LYS A 71 12.58 23.60 17.18
C LYS A 71 13.26 22.26 16.85
N ASN A 72 13.70 21.51 17.85
CA ASN A 72 14.27 20.18 17.70
C ASN A 72 13.18 19.11 17.90
N MET A 73 13.27 18.01 17.14
CA MET A 73 12.40 16.86 17.37
C MET A 73 12.63 16.28 18.76
N THR A 74 11.54 15.99 19.47
CA THR A 74 11.59 15.36 20.79
C THR A 74 12.17 13.94 20.70
N ALA A 75 13.21 13.67 21.48
CA ALA A 75 13.78 12.33 21.61
C ALA A 75 12.92 11.47 22.53
N LEU A 76 12.61 10.24 22.11
CA LEU A 76 11.82 9.29 22.88
C LEU A 76 12.56 7.95 22.98
N ALA A 77 12.51 7.33 24.16
CA ALA A 77 12.98 5.97 24.36
C ALA A 77 11.93 4.98 23.89
N GLY A 78 12.17 4.35 22.73
CA GLY A 78 11.35 3.27 22.20
C GLY A 78 11.88 1.89 22.59
N ARG A 79 11.05 0.86 22.42
CA ARG A 79 11.46 -0.55 22.46
C ARG A 79 10.96 -1.28 21.23
N VAL A 80 11.76 -2.21 20.71
CA VAL A 80 11.34 -3.10 19.62
C VAL A 80 10.82 -4.38 20.23
N ILE A 81 9.55 -4.71 19.95
CA ILE A 81 8.95 -5.97 20.38
C ILE A 81 9.43 -7.06 19.43
N GLY A 82 9.97 -8.15 19.97
CA GLY A 82 10.40 -9.30 19.17
C GLY A 82 9.22 -9.90 18.39
N PRO A 83 9.42 -10.34 17.14
CA PRO A 83 8.35 -10.94 16.38
C PRO A 83 7.86 -12.26 17.01
N PRO A 84 6.59 -12.61 16.83
CA PRO A 84 6.07 -13.89 17.30
C PRO A 84 6.62 -15.06 16.47
N GLU A 85 6.60 -16.26 17.05
CA GLU A 85 6.69 -17.50 16.28
C GLU A 85 5.34 -17.76 15.57
N LEU A 86 5.39 -18.10 14.28
CA LEU A 86 4.19 -18.48 13.53
C LEU A 86 4.10 -20.00 13.41
N LYS A 87 2.88 -20.52 13.54
CA LYS A 87 2.57 -21.94 13.25
C LYS A 87 2.03 -22.03 11.83
N VAL A 88 2.60 -22.93 11.03
CA VAL A 88 2.20 -23.18 9.63
C VAL A 88 2.16 -24.69 9.36
N GLY A 89 1.52 -25.10 8.28
CA GLY A 89 1.55 -26.48 7.81
C GLY A 89 2.91 -26.82 7.18
N GLY A 90 3.45 -27.98 7.52
CA GLY A 90 4.65 -28.55 6.92
C GLY A 90 4.34 -29.53 5.77
N PRO A 91 5.36 -29.95 5.01
CA PRO A 91 5.19 -30.81 3.83
C PRO A 91 4.46 -32.15 4.07
N ASN A 92 4.49 -32.65 5.30
CA ASN A 92 3.86 -33.90 5.73
C ASN A 92 2.56 -33.69 6.51
N GLY A 93 1.95 -32.51 6.42
CA GLY A 93 0.73 -32.14 7.16
C GLY A 93 0.96 -31.88 8.65
N ARG A 94 2.20 -31.95 9.16
CA ARG A 94 2.51 -31.58 10.55
C ARG A 94 2.56 -30.07 10.70
N VAL A 95 2.17 -29.58 11.87
CA VAL A 95 2.38 -28.17 12.22
C VAL A 95 3.86 -27.94 12.51
N ILE A 96 4.46 -26.97 11.82
CA ILE A 96 5.82 -26.50 12.06
C ILE A 96 5.79 -25.05 12.55
N LYS A 97 6.85 -24.64 13.24
CA LYS A 97 7.06 -23.26 13.65
C LYS A 97 8.03 -22.56 12.72
N ILE A 98 7.76 -21.30 12.40
CA ILE A 98 8.66 -20.43 11.65
C ILE A 98 8.86 -19.12 12.39
N SER A 99 10.05 -18.55 12.26
CA SER A 99 10.35 -17.20 12.76
C SER A 99 10.05 -16.18 11.67
N VAL A 100 9.45 -15.06 12.05
CA VAL A 100 9.34 -13.89 11.16
C VAL A 100 10.70 -13.22 11.06
N ASP A 101 11.05 -12.73 9.86
CA ASP A 101 12.25 -11.94 9.65
C ASP A 101 12.28 -10.73 10.62
N LYS A 102 13.38 -10.55 11.36
CA LYS A 102 13.46 -9.53 12.42
C LYS A 102 13.63 -8.10 11.88
N GLU A 103 14.12 -7.95 10.65
CA GLU A 103 14.39 -6.63 10.07
C GLU A 103 13.25 -6.16 9.18
N LYS A 104 12.75 -7.06 8.33
CA LYS A 104 11.68 -6.80 7.35
C LYS A 104 10.30 -7.12 7.90
N CYS A 105 10.20 -7.87 9.01
CA CYS A 105 8.94 -8.34 9.57
C CYS A 105 8.08 -9.13 8.55
N GLN A 106 8.73 -9.82 7.62
CA GLN A 106 8.10 -10.56 6.52
C GLN A 106 8.14 -12.06 6.77
N TRP A 107 7.11 -12.75 6.27
CA TRP A 107 6.99 -14.20 6.21
C TRP A 107 6.08 -14.57 5.04
N ASN A 108 6.16 -15.82 4.57
CA ASN A 108 5.28 -16.33 3.52
C ASN A 108 5.08 -17.86 3.66
N LEU A 109 4.26 -18.42 2.78
CA LEU A 109 3.97 -19.86 2.74
C LEU A 109 4.76 -20.61 1.66
N VAL A 110 5.87 -20.04 1.14
CA VAL A 110 6.68 -20.76 0.15
C VAL A 110 7.28 -22.02 0.79
N GLY A 111 6.99 -23.18 0.19
CA GLY A 111 7.35 -24.50 0.71
C GLY A 111 6.62 -24.90 2.00
N LYS A 112 5.50 -24.23 2.32
CA LYS A 112 4.70 -24.43 3.54
C LYS A 112 3.22 -24.49 3.16
N GLY A 113 2.40 -24.99 4.07
CA GLY A 113 0.95 -25.02 3.95
C GLY A 113 0.24 -24.22 5.04
N VAL A 114 -1.08 -24.16 4.95
CA VAL A 114 -1.90 -23.70 6.07
C VAL A 114 -1.91 -24.76 7.18
N VAL A 115 -2.10 -24.33 8.43
CA VAL A 115 -2.19 -25.26 9.59
C VAL A 115 -3.35 -26.23 9.43
N GLU A 116 -4.49 -25.73 8.94
CA GLU A 116 -5.68 -26.53 8.67
C GLU A 116 -6.28 -26.14 7.32
N GLY A 117 -6.10 -27.01 6.32
CA GLY A 117 -6.68 -26.82 4.99
C GLY A 117 -8.10 -27.35 4.93
N LYS A 118 -9.09 -26.46 4.75
CA LYS A 118 -10.48 -26.88 4.53
C LYS A 118 -10.70 -27.22 3.05
N PRO A 119 -11.36 -28.35 2.73
CA PRO A 119 -11.61 -28.72 1.35
C PRO A 119 -12.62 -27.77 0.68
N VAL A 120 -12.30 -27.35 -0.55
CA VAL A 120 -13.19 -26.57 -1.41
C VAL A 120 -13.98 -27.54 -2.27
N LYS A 121 -15.23 -27.80 -1.87
CA LYS A 121 -16.10 -28.80 -2.51
C LYS A 121 -16.79 -28.31 -3.78
N ARG A 122 -17.19 -27.04 -3.79
CA ARG A 122 -17.95 -26.43 -4.89
C ARG A 122 -17.37 -25.07 -5.19
N TRP A 123 -16.97 -24.88 -6.44
CA TRP A 123 -16.39 -23.63 -6.91
C TRP A 123 -16.57 -23.49 -8.41
N ALA A 124 -16.55 -22.24 -8.87
CA ALA A 124 -16.64 -21.90 -10.28
C ALA A 124 -15.69 -20.74 -10.60
N VAL A 125 -15.34 -20.60 -11.87
CA VAL A 125 -14.60 -19.46 -12.40
C VAL A 125 -15.48 -18.76 -13.42
N LEU A 126 -15.63 -17.45 -13.25
CA LEU A 126 -16.31 -16.55 -14.18
C LEU A 126 -15.24 -15.65 -14.81
N ASP A 127 -15.27 -15.55 -16.13
CA ASP A 127 -14.40 -14.65 -16.90
C ASP A 127 -15.27 -13.56 -17.53
N PHE A 128 -14.97 -12.30 -17.22
CA PHE A 128 -15.64 -11.11 -17.75
C PHE A 128 -14.73 -10.30 -18.69
N SER A 129 -13.62 -10.89 -19.14
CA SER A 129 -12.71 -10.23 -20.08
C SER A 129 -13.44 -9.91 -21.38
N SER A 130 -13.50 -8.61 -21.70
CA SER A 130 -14.13 -8.10 -22.92
C SER A 130 -13.21 -8.10 -24.14
N ASP A 131 -11.91 -8.39 -23.95
CA ASP A 131 -10.89 -8.46 -25.01
C ASP A 131 -10.26 -9.85 -25.02
N ASP A 132 -10.18 -10.46 -26.21
CA ASP A 132 -9.54 -11.76 -26.44
C ASP A 132 -8.09 -11.83 -25.95
N LYS A 133 -7.36 -10.72 -25.96
CA LYS A 133 -5.97 -10.67 -25.42
C LYS A 133 -5.90 -10.91 -23.91
N ASN A 134 -6.97 -10.62 -23.19
CA ASN A 134 -7.06 -10.74 -21.74
C ASN A 134 -7.92 -11.93 -21.28
N ARG A 135 -8.45 -12.72 -22.22
CA ARG A 135 -9.29 -13.87 -21.88
C ARG A 135 -8.52 -14.89 -21.06
N LEU A 136 -9.18 -15.40 -20.04
CA LEU A 136 -8.65 -16.46 -19.20
C LEU A 136 -8.51 -17.72 -20.06
N ASN A 137 -7.34 -18.35 -20.01
CA ASN A 137 -7.18 -19.70 -20.52
C ASN A 137 -7.52 -20.68 -19.38
N PRO A 138 -8.73 -21.28 -19.32
CA PRO A 138 -9.11 -22.18 -18.24
C PRO A 138 -8.22 -23.42 -18.18
N GLY A 139 -7.79 -23.94 -19.34
CA GLY A 139 -6.91 -25.11 -19.43
C GLY A 139 -5.53 -24.89 -18.81
N ARG A 140 -5.06 -23.64 -18.73
CA ARG A 140 -3.80 -23.27 -18.05
C ARG A 140 -4.01 -22.80 -16.61
N PHE A 141 -5.04 -21.99 -16.38
CA PHE A 141 -5.28 -21.35 -15.09
C PHE A 141 -5.78 -22.34 -14.03
N ILE A 142 -6.80 -23.15 -14.36
CA ILE A 142 -7.46 -24.05 -13.41
C ILE A 142 -6.49 -25.10 -12.84
N PRO A 143 -5.68 -25.82 -13.64
CA PRO A 143 -4.72 -26.76 -13.08
C PRO A 143 -3.68 -26.09 -12.18
N LYS A 144 -3.24 -24.88 -12.53
CA LYS A 144 -2.30 -24.11 -11.70
C LYS A 144 -2.92 -23.70 -10.37
N LEU A 145 -4.16 -23.20 -10.38
CA LEU A 145 -4.88 -22.85 -9.16
C LEU A 145 -5.03 -24.07 -8.24
N ILE A 146 -5.50 -25.20 -8.78
CA ILE A 146 -5.64 -26.46 -8.03
C ILE A 146 -4.29 -26.90 -7.44
N ALA A 147 -3.22 -26.84 -8.23
CA ALA A 147 -1.88 -27.20 -7.76
C ALA A 147 -1.39 -26.28 -6.64
N GLN A 148 -1.60 -24.96 -6.75
CA GLN A 148 -1.23 -23.99 -5.69
C GLN A 148 -2.03 -24.24 -4.41
N CYS A 149 -3.35 -24.44 -4.51
CA CYS A 149 -4.16 -24.79 -3.34
C CYS A 149 -3.70 -26.11 -2.70
N ARG A 150 -3.39 -27.13 -3.51
CA ARG A 150 -2.87 -28.41 -3.01
C ARG A 150 -1.53 -28.24 -2.28
N ASN A 151 -0.62 -27.44 -2.82
CA ASN A 151 0.67 -27.14 -2.17
C ASN A 151 0.49 -26.44 -0.82
N LEU A 152 -0.61 -25.67 -0.67
CA LEU A 152 -0.98 -25.05 0.59
C LEU A 152 -1.71 -26.01 1.55
N GLY A 153 -1.96 -27.26 1.16
CA GLY A 153 -2.74 -28.23 1.95
C GLY A 153 -4.25 -28.10 1.77
N ILE A 154 -4.72 -27.37 0.76
CA ILE A 154 -6.14 -27.15 0.46
C ILE A 154 -6.55 -28.05 -0.70
N HIS A 155 -7.42 -29.02 -0.44
CA HIS A 155 -7.97 -29.87 -1.49
C HIS A 155 -9.12 -29.17 -2.21
N MET A 156 -9.06 -29.11 -3.55
CA MET A 156 -10.16 -28.60 -4.38
C MET A 156 -10.81 -29.77 -5.13
N GLU A 157 -12.12 -29.91 -5.00
CA GLU A 157 -12.92 -30.88 -5.76
C GLU A 157 -13.22 -30.37 -7.19
N LYS A 158 -13.93 -31.19 -7.99
CA LYS A 158 -14.23 -30.89 -9.40
C LYS A 158 -14.98 -29.57 -9.52
N HIS A 159 -14.56 -28.76 -10.49
CA HIS A 159 -15.04 -27.41 -10.72
C HIS A 159 -16.19 -27.39 -11.72
N LEU A 160 -17.00 -26.32 -11.68
CA LEU A 160 -17.92 -25.95 -12.75
C LEU A 160 -17.33 -24.75 -13.48
N ILE A 161 -17.16 -24.82 -14.80
CA ILE A 161 -16.82 -23.64 -15.61
C ILE A 161 -18.12 -23.03 -16.09
N LEU A 162 -18.35 -21.75 -15.79
CA LEU A 162 -19.44 -20.96 -16.34
C LEU A 162 -18.80 -19.76 -17.06
N SER A 163 -18.88 -19.73 -18.39
CA SER A 163 -18.55 -18.54 -19.17
C SER A 163 -19.83 -17.74 -19.33
N THR A 164 -19.84 -16.50 -18.85
CA THR A 164 -20.88 -15.53 -19.22
C THR A 164 -20.37 -14.73 -20.41
N TYR A 165 -21.23 -14.59 -21.41
CA TYR A 165 -20.98 -13.91 -22.70
C TYR A 165 -20.64 -12.43 -22.53
#